data_AF-A0A6P0V488-F1
#
_entry.id   AF-A0A6P0V488-F1
#
_cell.length_a   1.000
_cell.length_b   1.000
_cell.length_c   1.000
_cell.angle_alpha   90.00
_cell.angle_beta   90.00
_cell.angle_gamma   90.00
#
_symmetry.space_group_name_H-M   'P 1'
#
loop_
_entity.id
_entity.type
_entity.pdbx_description
1 polymer ?
#
loop_
_entity_poly.entity_id
_entity_poly.type
_entity_poly.pdbx_seq_one_letter_code
_entity_poly.pdbx_strand_id
1 'polypeptide(L)' 'MYSGSIYGTVTTGSLWQFLRLTGKRIEVDLDEYFLKNVGKILGILHSFVD' A
#
# COMPACT_ATOMS: atom_id res chain seq x y z
N MET A 1 8.38 11.28 19.86
CA MET A 1 7.93 9.96 19.35
C MET A 1 7.10 10.23 18.12
N TYR A 2 7.55 9.85 16.92
CA TYR A 2 6.72 9.95 15.72
C TYR A 2 5.68 8.84 15.75
N SER A 3 4.40 9.20 15.83
CA SER A 3 3.26 8.27 15.79
C SER A 3 2.74 8.04 14.36
N GLY A 4 3.49 8.45 13.34
CA GLY A 4 3.08 8.34 11.94
C GLY A 4 3.29 6.94 11.37
N SER A 5 2.37 6.50 10.52
CA SER A 5 2.57 5.34 9.66
C SER A 5 3.25 5.76 8.35
N ILE A 6 4.13 4.91 7.82
CA ILE A 6 4.68 5.05 6.47
C ILE A 6 3.99 4.01 5.60
N TYR A 7 3.39 4.45 4.51
CA TYR A 7 2.77 3.58 3.51
C TYR A 7 3.71 3.37 2.32
N GLY A 8 3.75 2.16 1.78
CA GLY A 8 4.61 1.79 0.66
C GLY A 8 3.94 0.82 -0.28
N THR A 9 4.56 0.63 -1.45
CA THR A 9 4.12 -0.34 -2.45
C THR A 9 5.32 -1.03 -3.09
N VAL A 10 5.15 -2.30 -3.44
CA VAL A 10 6.07 -3.05 -4.30
C VAL A 10 5.34 -3.29 -5.62
N THR A 11 5.99 -2.99 -6.75
CA THR A 11 5.37 -3.17 -8.05
C THR A 11 6.37 -3.55 -9.14
N THR A 12 5.91 -4.34 -10.11
CA THR A 12 6.59 -4.58 -11.40
C THR A 12 6.08 -3.65 -12.51
N GLY A 13 5.21 -2.69 -12.17
CA GLY A 13 4.42 -1.89 -13.10
C GLY A 13 3.05 -2.51 -13.39
N SER A 14 2.95 -3.83 -13.52
CA SER A 14 1.70 -4.55 -13.84
C SER A 14 1.02 -5.21 -12.64
N LEU A 15 1.78 -5.51 -11.58
CA LEU A 15 1.32 -6.12 -10.33
C LEU A 15 1.71 -5.20 -9.17
N TRP A 16 0.81 -5.00 -8.22
CA TRP A 16 0.98 -4.07 -7.11
C TRP A 16 0.66 -4.78 -5.79
N GLN A 17 1.51 -4.58 -4.79
CA GLN A 17 1.30 -5.02 -3.41
C GLN A 17 1.54 -3.82 -2.49
N PHE A 18 0.86 -3.78 -1.35
CA PHE A 18 0.88 -2.63 -0.43
C PHE A 18 1.39 -3.03 0.95
N LEU A 19 2.02 -2.08 1.63
CA LEU A 19 2.58 -2.26 2.96
C LEU A 19 2.46 -1.02 3.83
N ARG A 20 2.39 -1.23 5.14
CA ARG A 20 2.37 -0.19 6.16
C ARG A 20 3.43 -0.47 7.23
N LEU A 21 4.29 0.50 7.49
CA LEU A 21 5.22 0.49 8.61
C LEU A 21 4.67 1.36 9.73
N THR A 22 4.53 0.79 10.93
CA THR A 22 4.19 1.52 12.15
C THR A 22 5.21 1.19 13.23
N GLY A 23 6.03 2.18 13.63
CA GLY A 23 7.15 1.98 14.53
C GLY A 23 8.19 1.00 13.93
N LYS A 24 8.23 -0.24 14.43
CA LYS A 24 9.10 -1.32 13.93
C LYS A 24 8.32 -2.52 13.37
N ARG A 25 7.00 -2.37 13.19
CA ARG A 25 6.11 -3.43 12.68
C ARG A 25 5.74 -3.13 11.23
N ILE A 26 6.00 -4.09 10.34
CA ILE A 26 5.55 -4.06 8.95
C ILE A 26 4.30 -4.92 8.83
N GLU A 27 3.29 -4.36 8.19
CA GLU A 27 2.09 -5.06 7.75
C GLU A 27 2.09 -5.08 6.22
N VAL A 28 1.81 -6.24 5.65
CA VAL A 28 1.80 -6.47 4.20
C VAL A 28 0.41 -6.95 3.82
N ASP A 29 -0.19 -6.31 2.82
CA ASP A 29 -1.38 -6.85 2.17
C ASP A 29 -0.96 -8.08 1.35
N LEU A 30 -1.51 -9.24 1.66
CA LEU A 30 -1.17 -10.49 0.98
C LEU A 30 -1.81 -10.59 -0.41
N ASP A 31 -2.79 -9.74 -0.70
CA ASP A 31 -3.39 -9.66 -2.03
C ASP A 31 -2.47 -8.89 -3.00
N GLU A 32 -2.39 -9.41 -4.23
CA GLU A 32 -1.73 -8.73 -5.34
C GLU A 32 -2.77 -8.16 -6.30
N TYR A 33 -2.57 -6.90 -6.70
CA TYR A 33 -3.51 -6.15 -7.53
C TYR A 33 -2.91 -5.88 -8.91
N PHE A 34 -3.57 -6.37 -9.95
CA PHE A 34 -3.18 -6.04 -11.33
C PHE A 34 -3.49 -4.59 -11.68
N LEU A 35 -2.59 -3.91 -12.40
CA LEU A 35 -2.72 -2.51 -12.82
C LEU A 35 -4.05 -2.23 -13.55
N LYS A 36 -4.58 -3.21 -14.28
CA LYS A 36 -5.88 -3.09 -14.97
C LYS A 36 -7.02 -2.70 -14.01
N ASN A 37 -6.89 -3.00 -12.72
CA ASN A 37 -7.83 -2.62 -11.68
C ASN A 37 -7.50 -1.22 -11.12
N VAL A 38 -7.31 -0.23 -11.99
CA VAL A 38 -6.83 1.13 -11.63
C VAL A 38 -7.65 1.74 -10.50
N GLY A 39 -8.99 1.64 -10.54
CA GLY A 39 -9.85 2.19 -9.50
C GLY A 39 -9.61 1.59 -8.11
N LYS A 40 -9.30 0.29 -8.03
CA LYS A 40 -8.95 -0.36 -6.75
C LYS A 40 -7.60 0.13 -6.24
N ILE A 41 -6.60 0.24 -7.10
CA ILE A 41 -5.27 0.76 -6.76
C ILE A 41 -5.37 2.21 -6.25
N LEU A 42 -6.09 3.07 -6.96
CA LEU A 42 -6.30 4.46 -6.55
C LEU A 42 -7.07 4.55 -5.23
N GLY A 43 -8.09 3.71 -5.02
CA GLY A 43 -8.82 3.65 -3.75
C GLY A 43 -7.93 3.25 -2.56
N ILE A 44 -7.01 2.30 -2.76
CA ILE A 44 -6.02 1.94 -1.73
C ILE A 44 -5.08 3.11 -1.45
N LEU A 45 -4.54 3.76 -2.48
CA LEU A 45 -3.65 4.92 -2.30
C LEU A 45 -4.36 6.09 -1.61
N HIS A 46 -5.63 6.34 -1.94
CA HIS A 46 -6.46 7.34 -1.28
C HIS A 46 -6.62 7.06 0.22
N SER A 47 -6.80 5.79 0.60
CA SER A 47 -6.92 5.38 2.00
C SER A 47 -5.66 5.61 2.85
N PHE A 48 -4.53 5.97 2.24
CA PHE A 48 -3.29 6.30 2.96
C PHE A 48 -3.19 7.78 3.35
N VAL A 49 -3.98 8.65 2.72
CA VAL A 49 -3.92 10.11 2.88
C VAL A 49 -5.19 10.71 3.48
N ASP A 50 -6.28 9.94 3.55
CA ASP A 50 -7.48 10.25 4.34
C ASP A 50 -7.23 10.04 5.85
#